data_AF-A0A7X9E4K1-F1
#
_entry.id   AF-A0A7X9E4K1-F1
#
_cell.length_a   1.000
_cell.length_b   1.000
_cell.length_c   1.000
_cell.angle_alpha   90.00
_cell.angle_beta   90.00
_cell.angle_gamma   90.00
#
_symmetry.space_group_name_H-M   'P 1'
#
loop_
_entity.id
_entity.type
_entity.pdbx_description
1 polymer ?
#
loop_
_entity_poly.entity_id
_entity_poly.type
_entity_poly.pdbx_seq_one_letter_code
_entity_poly.pdbx_strand_id
1 'polypeptide(L)'
;MQNKFEKRINGFYIDPQIFTAKFVKSCDTCICSGECCYYGVYTDKKEYEKIISVKDRILKSMDDSQIKDPSKWFEQPEVDPDFESGIAVGTEVYNGKCVFLDKQGFCTLQKMAIEDGEFKWKYKPLYCILFPLVIFEGALTIDDEHINRMHYCNLMQNQTVTIFEHSKEEIRFLLGEKGFEELLQYKEDYLNSIKEEKIAIEK
;
A
#
# COMPACT_ATOMS: atom_id res chain seq x y z
N MET A 1 17.54 2.50 -19.76
CA MET A 1 17.08 1.37 -18.92
C MET A 1 16.30 0.42 -19.82
N GLN A 2 16.69 -0.85 -19.88
CA GLN A 2 15.89 -1.87 -20.55
C GLN A 2 14.62 -2.07 -19.72
N ASN A 3 13.44 -1.90 -20.33
CA ASN A 3 12.18 -2.10 -19.63
C ASN A 3 12.09 -3.56 -19.18
N LYS A 4 12.16 -3.80 -17.86
CA LYS A 4 12.10 -5.12 -17.23
C LYS A 4 10.73 -5.79 -17.41
N PHE A 5 9.69 -5.00 -17.66
CA PHE A 5 8.30 -5.45 -17.79
C PHE A 5 7.70 -5.00 -19.12
N GLU A 6 6.89 -5.87 -19.73
CA GLU A 6 6.37 -5.67 -21.08
C GLU A 6 5.03 -4.92 -21.09
N LYS A 7 4.17 -5.17 -20.09
CA LYS A 7 2.82 -4.60 -20.03
C LYS A 7 2.80 -3.29 -19.26
N ARG A 8 2.19 -2.26 -19.85
CA ARG A 8 1.93 -0.97 -19.22
C ARG A 8 0.44 -0.68 -19.19
N ILE A 9 -0.09 -0.32 -18.01
CA ILE A 9 -1.51 -0.04 -17.78
C ILE A 9 -1.62 1.25 -16.96
N ASN A 10 -2.45 2.19 -17.42
CA ASN A 10 -2.65 3.51 -16.80
C ASN A 10 -1.34 4.23 -16.38
N GLY A 11 -0.30 4.11 -17.21
CA GLY A 11 0.98 4.77 -16.98
C GLY A 11 2.02 3.93 -16.20
N PHE A 12 1.63 2.83 -15.58
CA PHE A 12 2.50 1.96 -14.77
C PHE A 12 2.88 0.70 -15.53
N TYR A 13 4.14 0.27 -15.41
CA TYR A 13 4.50 -1.10 -15.74
C TYR A 13 3.88 -2.06 -14.73
N ILE A 14 3.52 -3.26 -15.18
CA ILE A 14 2.94 -4.29 -14.30
C ILE A 14 3.95 -5.40 -14.10
N ASP A 15 4.34 -5.64 -12.84
CA ASP A 15 5.12 -6.81 -12.48
C ASP A 15 4.20 -8.03 -12.38
N PRO A 16 4.37 -9.07 -13.22
CA PRO A 16 3.52 -10.26 -13.18
C PRO A 16 3.61 -11.04 -11.86
N GLN A 17 4.62 -10.77 -11.02
CA GLN A 17 4.75 -11.39 -9.70
C GLN A 17 3.49 -11.14 -8.83
N ILE A 18 2.76 -10.03 -9.03
CA ILE A 18 1.51 -9.76 -8.30
C ILE A 18 0.43 -10.84 -8.54
N PHE A 19 0.49 -11.55 -9.67
CA PHE A 19 -0.46 -12.61 -10.02
C PHE A 19 -0.14 -13.96 -9.38
N THR A 20 1.09 -14.15 -8.90
CA THR A 20 1.60 -15.47 -8.46
C THR A 20 2.05 -15.47 -7.01
N ALA A 21 2.66 -14.38 -6.53
CA ALA A 21 3.08 -14.23 -5.14
C ALA A 21 1.89 -14.34 -4.19
N LYS A 22 2.08 -15.10 -3.11
CA LYS A 22 1.04 -15.41 -2.13
C LYS A 22 1.03 -14.41 -0.99
N PHE A 23 -0.15 -14.14 -0.47
CA PHE A 23 -0.39 -13.24 0.65
C PHE A 23 -1.63 -13.67 1.44
N VAL A 24 -1.89 -13.01 2.56
CA VAL A 24 -3.05 -13.29 3.41
C VAL A 24 -4.36 -13.01 2.66
N LYS A 25 -5.43 -13.72 3.00
CA LYS A 25 -6.73 -13.57 2.33
C LYS A 25 -7.32 -12.16 2.48
N SER A 26 -7.16 -11.55 3.65
CA SER A 26 -7.70 -10.24 3.99
C SER A 26 -6.92 -9.65 5.16
N CYS A 27 -6.93 -8.32 5.28
CA CYS A 27 -6.42 -7.64 6.47
C CYS A 27 -7.31 -7.91 7.69
N ASP A 28 -6.69 -8.23 8.82
CA ASP A 28 -7.37 -8.39 10.11
C ASP A 28 -6.50 -7.80 11.23
N THR A 29 -6.84 -6.58 11.66
CA THR A 29 -6.10 -5.86 12.69
C THR A 29 -6.29 -6.46 14.08
N CYS A 30 -7.32 -7.30 14.31
CA CYS A 30 -7.45 -8.04 15.56
C CYS A 30 -6.37 -9.12 15.71
N ILE A 31 -5.77 -9.56 14.59
CA ILE A 31 -4.70 -10.55 14.58
C ILE A 31 -3.33 -9.88 14.57
N CYS A 32 -3.10 -8.92 13.66
CA CYS A 32 -1.76 -8.34 13.46
C CYS A 32 -1.54 -7.00 14.19
N SER A 33 -2.57 -6.41 14.79
CA SER A 33 -2.52 -5.10 15.46
C SER A 33 -2.00 -3.95 14.56
N GLY A 34 -2.18 -4.06 13.24
CA GLY A 34 -1.77 -3.02 12.30
C GLY A 34 -0.26 -3.00 12.02
N GLU A 35 0.39 -4.16 11.99
CA GLU A 35 1.86 -4.29 11.81
C GLU A 35 2.41 -3.60 10.54
N CYS A 36 1.60 -3.42 9.49
CA CYS A 36 1.98 -2.64 8.30
C CYS A 36 2.20 -1.14 8.58
N CYS A 37 1.84 -0.67 9.78
CA CYS A 37 2.04 0.71 10.22
C CYS A 37 3.17 0.84 11.25
N TYR A 38 3.97 -0.20 11.52
CA TYR A 38 5.02 -0.12 12.55
C TYR A 38 6.21 0.77 12.14
N TYR A 39 6.42 0.96 10.84
CA TYR A 39 7.61 1.65 10.32
C TYR A 39 7.32 3.03 9.72
N GLY A 40 6.10 3.54 9.89
CA GLY A 40 5.66 4.74 9.19
C GLY A 40 5.47 4.50 7.68
N VAL A 41 5.36 5.58 6.92
CA VAL A 41 5.23 5.58 5.46
C VAL A 41 5.79 6.88 4.91
N TYR A 42 6.39 6.83 3.73
CA TYR A 42 6.65 8.05 2.97
C TYR A 42 5.41 8.51 2.22
N THR A 43 5.17 9.81 2.28
CA THR A 43 4.05 10.48 1.60
C THR A 43 4.60 11.42 0.54
N ASP A 44 3.87 11.61 -0.56
CA ASP A 44 4.16 12.75 -1.43
C ASP A 44 3.89 14.06 -0.66
N LYS A 45 4.62 15.12 -0.98
CA LYS A 45 4.39 16.44 -0.38
C LYS A 45 2.92 16.88 -0.41
N LYS A 46 2.18 16.62 -1.49
CA LYS A 46 0.76 16.97 -1.59
C LYS A 46 -0.11 16.19 -0.59
N GLU A 47 0.25 14.93 -0.33
CA GLU A 47 -0.45 14.09 0.64
C GLU A 47 -0.16 14.55 2.07
N TYR A 48 1.10 14.86 2.37
CA TYR A 48 1.50 15.52 3.61
C TYR A 48 0.72 16.81 3.85
N GLU A 49 0.69 17.73 2.87
CA GLU A 49 -0.02 19.00 2.97
C GLU A 49 -1.52 18.78 3.21
N LYS A 50 -2.11 17.79 2.53
CA LYS A 50 -3.50 17.40 2.72
C LYS A 50 -3.77 16.90 4.13
N ILE A 51 -2.90 16.05 4.70
CA ILE A 51 -3.03 15.54 6.07
C ILE A 51 -2.91 16.68 7.08
N ILE A 52 -1.92 17.56 6.93
CA ILE A 52 -1.72 18.71 7.82
C ILE A 52 -2.89 19.70 7.74
N SER A 53 -3.52 19.86 6.57
CA SER A 53 -4.67 20.77 6.41
C SER A 53 -5.87 20.39 7.30
N VAL A 54 -5.97 19.13 7.72
CA VAL A 54 -7.06 18.61 8.57
C VAL A 54 -6.58 18.23 9.98
N LYS A 55 -5.42 18.73 10.43
CA LYS A 55 -4.81 18.39 11.73
C LYS A 55 -5.76 18.49 12.93
N ASP A 56 -6.61 19.52 12.98
CA ASP A 56 -7.52 19.73 14.11
C ASP A 56 -8.61 18.65 14.18
N ARG A 57 -9.01 18.10 13.02
CA ARG A 57 -9.94 16.96 12.96
C ARG A 57 -9.23 15.66 13.32
N ILE A 58 -7.98 15.48 12.88
CA ILE A 58 -7.14 14.33 13.25
C ILE A 58 -6.96 14.27 14.77
N LEU A 59 -6.62 15.39 15.41
CA LEU A 59 -6.42 15.48 16.87
C LEU A 59 -7.64 15.02 17.67
N LYS A 60 -8.86 15.22 17.14
CA LYS A 60 -10.11 14.78 17.76
C LYS A 60 -10.34 13.27 17.62
N SER A 61 -9.83 12.62 16.58
CA SER A 61 -9.92 11.16 16.38
C SER A 61 -8.74 10.38 16.96
N MET A 62 -7.66 11.05 17.35
CA MET A 62 -6.50 10.42 17.99
C MET A 62 -6.80 9.98 19.42
N ASP A 63 -6.33 8.77 19.77
CA ASP A 63 -6.43 8.24 21.13
C ASP A 63 -5.25 8.67 22.02
N ASP A 64 -5.14 8.05 23.20
CA ASP A 64 -4.12 8.29 24.22
C ASP A 64 -2.78 7.60 23.93
N SER A 65 -2.70 6.72 22.93
CA SER A 65 -1.46 6.06 22.52
C SER A 65 -0.68 6.82 21.45
N GLN A 66 -1.27 7.89 20.90
CA GLN A 66 -0.74 8.67 19.80
C GLN A 66 -0.19 10.01 20.30
N ILE A 67 0.88 10.49 19.65
CA ILE A 67 1.43 11.81 19.94
C ILE A 67 0.55 12.90 19.34
N LYS A 68 0.02 13.80 20.18
CA LYS A 68 -0.92 14.86 19.77
C LYS A 68 -0.23 16.18 19.38
N ASP A 69 1.09 16.18 19.25
CA ASP A 69 1.87 17.33 18.80
C ASP A 69 2.11 17.21 17.29
N PRO A 70 1.45 18.02 16.43
CA PRO A 70 1.57 17.89 14.98
C PRO A 70 2.98 18.17 14.44
N SER A 71 3.82 18.87 15.21
CA SER A 71 5.22 19.11 14.83
C SER A 71 6.08 17.84 14.85
N LYS A 72 5.55 16.75 15.42
CA LYS A 72 6.21 15.45 15.56
C LYS A 72 5.52 14.34 14.75
N TRP A 73 4.67 14.70 13.79
CA TRP A 73 3.96 13.72 12.96
C TRP A 73 4.73 13.31 11.72
N PHE A 74 5.64 14.17 11.27
CA PHE A 74 6.33 14.00 10.02
C PHE A 74 7.81 14.35 10.16
N GLU A 75 8.62 13.60 9.43
CA GLU A 75 10.05 13.83 9.26
C GLU A 75 10.29 15.10 8.43
N GLN A 76 11.56 15.50 8.32
CA GLN A 76 11.91 16.60 7.42
C GLN A 76 11.71 16.18 5.95
N PRO A 77 11.20 17.07 5.08
CA PRO A 77 11.07 16.76 3.67
C PRO A 77 12.42 16.44 3.02
N GLU A 78 12.45 15.44 2.15
CA GLU A 78 13.63 15.05 1.37
C GLU A 78 13.32 15.06 -0.13
N VAL A 79 14.34 15.30 -0.95
CA VAL A 79 14.20 15.26 -2.41
C VAL A 79 14.24 13.81 -2.85
N ASP A 80 13.16 13.37 -3.48
CA ASP A 80 13.02 12.02 -4.00
C ASP A 80 12.25 12.06 -5.34
N PRO A 81 12.92 11.78 -6.48
CA PRO A 81 12.30 11.83 -7.80
C PRO A 81 11.25 10.74 -8.06
N ASP A 82 11.15 9.72 -7.20
CA ASP A 82 10.13 8.67 -7.32
C ASP A 82 8.74 9.14 -6.85
N PHE A 83 8.67 10.27 -6.13
CA PHE A 83 7.43 10.92 -5.73
C PHE A 83 6.96 11.95 -6.77
N GLU A 84 5.64 12.11 -6.92
CA GLU A 84 5.05 12.97 -7.96
C GLU A 84 5.52 14.44 -7.86
N SER A 85 5.66 14.94 -6.64
CA SER A 85 6.16 16.29 -6.36
C SER A 85 7.69 16.39 -6.38
N GLY A 86 8.41 15.28 -6.51
CA GLY A 86 9.86 15.19 -6.31
C GLY A 86 10.28 15.31 -4.84
N ILE A 87 9.33 15.23 -3.90
CA ILE A 87 9.55 15.40 -2.46
C ILE A 87 8.81 14.31 -1.69
N ALA A 88 9.56 13.57 -0.87
CA ALA A 88 9.03 12.64 0.10
C ALA A 88 8.98 13.29 1.50
N VAL A 89 7.94 12.97 2.25
CA VAL A 89 7.81 13.34 3.67
C VAL A 89 7.36 12.10 4.45
N GLY A 90 8.27 11.56 5.27
CA GLY A 90 8.01 10.39 6.11
C GLY A 90 7.06 10.71 7.26
N THR A 91 6.13 9.81 7.58
CA THR A 91 5.43 9.88 8.87
C THR A 91 6.34 9.37 9.98
N GLU A 92 6.40 10.10 11.08
CA GLU A 92 7.21 9.70 12.23
C GLU A 92 6.71 8.41 12.89
N VAL A 93 7.63 7.74 13.60
CA VAL A 93 7.35 6.57 14.42
C VAL A 93 7.41 6.96 15.89
N TYR A 94 6.28 6.82 16.59
CA TYR A 94 6.15 7.09 18.02
C TYR A 94 5.75 5.81 18.77
N ASN A 95 6.51 5.45 19.81
CA ASN A 95 6.33 4.21 20.57
C ASN A 95 6.29 2.94 19.69
N GLY A 96 7.15 2.88 18.68
CA GLY A 96 7.28 1.72 17.80
C GLY A 96 6.18 1.55 16.75
N LYS A 97 5.39 2.59 16.50
CA LYS A 97 4.38 2.62 15.43
C LYS A 97 4.23 3.99 14.78
N CYS A 98 3.71 4.04 13.57
CA CYS A 98 3.32 5.28 12.89
C CYS A 98 2.46 6.14 13.82
N VAL A 99 2.71 7.45 13.83
CA VAL A 99 1.94 8.42 14.64
C VAL A 99 0.42 8.37 14.40
N PHE A 100 -0.03 7.87 13.26
CA PHE A 100 -1.45 7.73 12.90
C PHE A 100 -2.06 6.34 13.20
N LEU A 101 -1.30 5.42 13.80
CA LEU A 101 -1.82 4.12 14.23
C LEU A 101 -2.37 4.24 15.65
N ASP A 102 -3.65 3.93 15.85
CA ASP A 102 -4.29 3.94 17.16
C ASP A 102 -4.01 2.64 17.95
N LYS A 103 -4.45 2.55 19.21
CA LYS A 103 -4.19 1.37 20.06
C LYS A 103 -5.08 0.16 19.73
N GLN A 104 -6.08 0.32 18.86
CA GLN A 104 -6.87 -0.78 18.29
C GLN A 104 -6.24 -1.34 17.01
N GLY A 105 -5.14 -0.75 16.53
CA GLY A 105 -4.50 -1.14 15.27
C GLY A 105 -5.17 -0.52 14.05
N PHE A 106 -6.02 0.51 14.21
CA PHE A 106 -6.63 1.23 13.10
C PHE A 106 -5.88 2.51 12.76
N CYS A 107 -5.84 2.84 11.47
CA CYS A 107 -5.30 4.11 11.00
C CYS A 107 -6.32 5.23 11.29
N THR A 108 -5.91 6.22 12.08
CA THR A 108 -6.76 7.39 12.42
C THR A 108 -7.25 8.13 11.19
N LEU A 109 -6.42 8.27 10.15
CA LEU A 109 -6.79 8.99 8.91
C LEU A 109 -7.94 8.31 8.18
N GLN A 110 -7.92 6.98 8.13
CA GLN A 110 -8.97 6.17 7.49
C GLN A 110 -10.24 6.13 8.36
N LYS A 111 -10.08 5.92 9.68
CA LYS A 111 -11.19 5.93 10.64
C LYS A 111 -11.94 7.26 10.60
N MET A 112 -11.22 8.37 10.65
CA MET A 112 -11.74 9.72 10.55
C MET A 112 -12.51 9.95 9.24
N ALA A 113 -11.98 9.52 8.10
CA ALA A 113 -12.69 9.65 6.82
C ALA A 113 -14.04 8.92 6.84
N ILE A 114 -14.09 7.70 7.40
CA ILE A 114 -15.33 6.92 7.53
C ILE A 114 -16.32 7.61 8.47
N GLU A 115 -15.86 8.10 9.62
CA GLU A 115 -16.68 8.85 10.59
C GLU A 115 -17.31 10.10 9.96
N ASP A 116 -16.57 10.77 9.08
CA ASP A 116 -17.02 11.99 8.39
C ASP A 116 -17.90 11.69 7.16
N GLY A 117 -18.20 10.42 6.86
CA GLY A 117 -18.99 10.02 5.69
C GLY A 117 -18.25 10.17 4.35
N GLU A 118 -16.93 10.29 4.41
CA GLU A 118 -16.05 10.46 3.26
C GLU A 118 -15.56 9.10 2.73
N PHE A 119 -14.97 9.11 1.54
CA PHE A 119 -14.29 7.92 1.04
C PHE A 119 -13.17 7.50 2.01
N LYS A 120 -13.13 6.22 2.38
CA LYS A 120 -12.24 5.69 3.43
C LYS A 120 -10.75 6.00 3.25
N TRP A 121 -10.30 6.25 2.02
CA TRP A 121 -8.91 6.59 1.71
C TRP A 121 -8.68 8.08 1.44
N LYS A 122 -9.68 8.95 1.68
CA LYS A 122 -9.61 10.39 1.39
C LYS A 122 -8.33 11.04 1.91
N TYR A 123 -7.85 10.67 3.10
CA TYR A 123 -6.66 11.26 3.72
C TYR A 123 -5.49 10.29 3.87
N LYS A 124 -5.64 9.05 3.41
CA LYS A 124 -4.63 8.00 3.61
C LYS A 124 -3.53 8.17 2.55
N PRO A 125 -2.24 8.10 2.91
CA PRO A 125 -1.16 8.10 1.93
C PRO A 125 -1.27 6.94 0.94
N LEU A 126 -0.85 7.16 -0.30
CA LEU A 126 -0.97 6.19 -1.39
C LEU A 126 -0.30 4.87 -1.03
N TYR A 127 0.93 4.87 -0.52
CA TYR A 127 1.62 3.64 -0.16
C TYR A 127 1.01 2.92 1.04
N CYS A 128 0.29 3.63 1.93
CA CYS A 128 -0.55 2.97 2.94
C CYS A 128 -1.80 2.34 2.34
N ILE A 129 -2.36 2.89 1.26
CA ILE A 129 -3.50 2.30 0.54
C ILE A 129 -3.02 1.04 -0.20
N LEU A 130 -1.91 1.14 -0.92
CA LEU A 130 -1.45 0.11 -1.84
C LEU A 130 -0.89 -1.14 -1.16
N PHE A 131 -0.37 -1.03 0.06
CA PHE A 131 0.24 -2.15 0.78
C PHE A 131 -0.61 -3.44 0.68
N PRO A 132 -0.06 -4.58 0.21
CA PRO A 132 1.37 -4.93 0.07
C PRO A 132 2.02 -4.59 -1.28
N LEU A 133 1.41 -3.71 -2.08
CA LEU A 133 1.95 -3.23 -3.35
C LEU A 133 2.74 -1.93 -3.18
N VAL A 134 3.69 -1.72 -4.07
CA VAL A 134 4.49 -0.49 -4.18
C VAL A 134 4.64 -0.11 -5.65
N ILE A 135 4.91 1.17 -5.90
CA ILE A 135 5.36 1.66 -7.20
C ILE A 135 6.86 1.86 -7.08
N PHE A 136 7.63 1.11 -7.85
CA PHE A 136 9.09 1.18 -7.84
C PHE A 136 9.60 1.26 -9.28
N GLU A 137 10.43 2.26 -9.58
CA GLU A 137 10.92 2.53 -10.94
C GLU A 137 9.79 2.54 -12.01
N GLY A 138 8.62 3.07 -11.65
CA GLY A 138 7.45 3.15 -12.53
C GLY A 138 6.67 1.85 -12.72
N ALA A 139 6.98 0.79 -11.96
CA ALA A 139 6.27 -0.48 -11.98
C ALA A 139 5.43 -0.70 -10.72
N LEU A 140 4.18 -1.11 -10.89
CA LEU A 140 3.36 -1.69 -9.82
C LEU A 140 3.89 -3.09 -9.52
N THR A 141 4.54 -3.23 -8.37
CA THR A 141 5.15 -4.48 -7.89
C THR A 141 4.87 -4.66 -6.40
N ILE A 142 5.54 -5.62 -5.77
CA ILE A 142 5.31 -6.06 -4.41
C ILE A 142 6.34 -5.40 -3.49
N ASP A 143 5.88 -4.95 -2.32
CA ASP A 143 6.74 -4.44 -1.25
C ASP A 143 7.32 -5.62 -0.44
N ASP A 144 8.18 -6.41 -1.08
CA ASP A 144 8.77 -7.60 -0.45
C ASP A 144 9.58 -7.25 0.81
N GLU A 145 10.24 -6.09 0.85
CA GLU A 145 11.01 -5.64 2.02
C GLU A 145 10.08 -5.42 3.23
N HIS A 146 8.95 -4.74 3.04
CA HIS A 146 8.00 -4.51 4.12
C HIS A 146 7.28 -5.80 4.52
N ILE A 147 6.84 -6.62 3.56
CA ILE A 147 6.22 -7.92 3.85
C ILE A 147 7.15 -8.78 4.71
N ASN A 148 8.44 -8.84 4.38
CA ASN A 148 9.41 -9.68 5.10
C ASN A 148 9.58 -9.31 6.57
N ARG A 149 9.24 -8.07 6.95
CA ARG A 149 9.29 -7.58 8.34
C ARG A 149 8.04 -7.88 9.15
N MET A 150 6.95 -8.34 8.51
CA MET A 150 5.69 -8.64 9.18
C MET A 150 5.73 -9.97 9.92
N HIS A 151 5.09 -10.02 11.09
CA HIS A 151 5.02 -11.19 11.95
C HIS A 151 3.84 -12.10 11.63
N TYR A 152 2.75 -11.59 11.05
CA TYR A 152 1.61 -12.42 10.64
C TYR A 152 1.53 -12.59 9.13
N CYS A 153 1.53 -11.49 8.37
CA CYS A 153 1.29 -11.54 6.92
C CYS A 153 2.43 -12.20 6.12
N ASN A 154 3.65 -12.23 6.66
CA ASN A 154 4.80 -12.90 6.04
C ASN A 154 4.78 -14.42 6.22
N LEU A 155 3.99 -14.95 7.15
CA LEU A 155 4.05 -16.36 7.47
C LEU A 155 3.40 -17.19 6.35
N MET A 156 4.18 -18.10 5.76
CA MET A 156 3.75 -18.96 4.64
C MET A 156 2.39 -19.63 4.87
N GLN A 157 2.11 -20.11 6.08
CA GLN A 157 0.83 -20.76 6.41
C GLN A 157 -0.39 -19.84 6.32
N ASN A 158 -0.18 -18.52 6.39
CA ASN A 158 -1.25 -17.52 6.29
C ASN A 158 -1.44 -17.04 4.84
N GLN A 159 -0.46 -17.29 3.96
CA GLN A 159 -0.44 -16.83 2.57
C GLN A 159 -1.28 -17.72 1.66
N THR A 160 -2.59 -17.47 1.63
CA THR A 160 -3.60 -18.36 1.02
C THR A 160 -4.11 -17.90 -0.34
N VAL A 161 -3.95 -16.62 -0.67
CA VAL A 161 -4.39 -16.04 -1.96
C VAL A 161 -3.22 -15.34 -2.63
N THR A 162 -3.36 -14.87 -3.87
CA THR A 162 -2.32 -14.07 -4.51
C THR A 162 -2.43 -12.61 -4.09
N ILE A 163 -1.35 -11.83 -4.23
CA ILE A 163 -1.39 -10.38 -3.95
C ILE A 163 -2.45 -9.67 -4.79
N PHE A 164 -2.60 -10.06 -6.05
CA PHE A 164 -3.70 -9.58 -6.90
C PHE A 164 -5.07 -9.83 -6.26
N GLU A 165 -5.33 -11.04 -5.75
CA GLU A 165 -6.62 -11.36 -5.13
C GLU A 165 -6.87 -10.61 -3.83
N HIS A 166 -5.81 -10.40 -3.02
CA HIS A 166 -5.88 -9.59 -1.80
C HIS A 166 -6.22 -8.14 -2.09
N SER A 167 -5.55 -7.54 -3.08
CA SER A 167 -5.46 -6.09 -3.25
C SER A 167 -6.34 -5.54 -4.38
N LYS A 168 -7.44 -6.23 -4.72
CA LYS A 168 -8.27 -5.88 -5.89
C LYS A 168 -8.84 -4.47 -5.80
N GLU A 169 -9.20 -4.02 -4.60
CA GLU A 169 -9.80 -2.70 -4.42
C GLU A 169 -8.74 -1.60 -4.57
N GLU A 170 -7.57 -1.83 -4.00
CA GLU A 170 -6.40 -0.95 -4.03
C GLU A 170 -5.87 -0.79 -5.46
N ILE A 171 -5.74 -1.90 -6.19
CA ILE A 171 -5.34 -1.90 -7.61
C ILE A 171 -6.38 -1.16 -8.45
N ARG A 172 -7.68 -1.42 -8.23
CA ARG A 172 -8.75 -0.70 -8.94
C ARG A 172 -8.71 0.80 -8.66
N PHE A 173 -8.42 1.19 -7.43
CA PHE A 173 -8.28 2.59 -7.06
C PHE A 173 -7.10 3.26 -7.75
N LEU A 174 -5.96 2.58 -7.86
CA LEU A 174 -4.77 3.09 -8.55
C LEU A 174 -4.96 3.18 -10.07
N LEU A 175 -5.46 2.11 -10.69
CA LEU A 175 -5.53 1.99 -12.15
C LEU A 175 -6.83 2.57 -12.75
N GLY A 176 -7.83 2.84 -11.91
CA GLY A 176 -9.20 3.09 -12.34
C GLY A 176 -9.87 1.84 -12.94
N GLU A 177 -11.17 1.91 -13.23
CA GLU A 177 -11.88 0.71 -13.71
C GLU A 177 -11.37 0.18 -15.04
N LYS A 178 -11.09 1.07 -16.01
CA LYS A 178 -10.56 0.66 -17.31
C LYS A 178 -9.21 -0.05 -17.18
N GLY A 179 -8.33 0.47 -16.33
CA GLY A 179 -7.03 -0.15 -16.08
C GLY A 179 -7.16 -1.46 -15.31
N PHE A 180 -8.12 -1.57 -14.39
CA PHE A 180 -8.41 -2.82 -13.68
C PHE A 180 -8.94 -3.91 -14.61
N GLU A 181 -9.84 -3.57 -15.55
CA GLU A 181 -10.33 -4.48 -16.59
C GLU A 181 -9.20 -4.95 -17.51
N GLU A 182 -8.33 -4.04 -17.95
CA GLU A 182 -7.16 -4.40 -18.76
C GLU A 182 -6.20 -5.33 -18.00
N LEU A 183 -6.05 -5.11 -16.69
CA LEU A 183 -5.21 -5.94 -15.83
C LEU A 183 -5.79 -7.35 -15.66
N LEU A 184 -7.11 -7.49 -15.58
CA LEU A 184 -7.77 -8.80 -15.54
C LEU A 184 -7.46 -9.61 -16.80
N GLN A 185 -7.56 -9.01 -17.98
CA GLN A 185 -7.18 -9.69 -19.22
C GLN A 185 -5.70 -10.09 -19.21
N TYR A 186 -4.81 -9.17 -18.81
CA TYR A 186 -3.38 -9.46 -18.77
C TYR A 186 -3.04 -10.61 -17.81
N LYS A 187 -3.71 -10.67 -16.66
CA LYS A 187 -3.57 -11.78 -15.72
C LYS A 187 -3.94 -13.12 -16.36
N GLU A 188 -5.06 -13.18 -17.08
CA GLU A 188 -5.49 -14.41 -17.76
C GLU A 188 -4.47 -14.86 -18.80
N ASP A 189 -4.03 -13.94 -19.65
CA ASP A 189 -3.04 -14.19 -20.70
C ASP A 189 -1.73 -14.71 -20.10
N TYR A 190 -1.22 -14.05 -19.05
CA TYR A 190 0.02 -14.43 -18.36
C TYR A 190 -0.08 -15.79 -17.66
N LEU A 191 -1.20 -16.07 -16.98
CA LEU A 191 -1.38 -17.36 -16.32
C LEU A 191 -1.55 -18.51 -17.32
N ASN A 192 -2.06 -18.23 -18.51
CA ASN A 192 -2.13 -19.21 -19.59
C ASN A 192 -0.75 -19.46 -20.21
N SER A 193 0.06 -18.42 -20.44
CA SER A 193 1.41 -18.59 -20.98
C SER A 193 2.30 -19.45 -20.07
N ILE A 194 2.24 -19.26 -18.75
CA ILE A 194 2.98 -20.10 -17.79
C ILE A 194 2.53 -21.57 -17.86
N LYS A 195 1.24 -21.84 -18.04
CA LYS A 195 0.74 -23.22 -18.15
C LYS A 195 1.25 -23.89 -19.42
N GLU A 196 1.24 -23.17 -20.54
CA GLU A 196 1.74 -23.66 -21.83
C GLU A 196 3.24 -23.95 -21.77
N GLU A 197 4.04 -23.08 -21.15
CA GLU A 197 5.48 -23.28 -20.94
C GLU A 197 5.77 -24.54 -20.09
N LYS A 198 5.02 -24.74 -18.99
CA LYS A 198 5.18 -25.95 -18.16
C LYS A 198 4.87 -27.22 -18.94
N ILE A 199 3.80 -27.23 -19.72
CA ILE A 199 3.44 -28.37 -20.59
C ILE A 199 4.53 -28.63 -21.64
N ALA A 200 5.18 -27.59 -22.15
CA ALA A 200 6.25 -27.73 -23.14
C ALA A 200 7.56 -28.28 -22.54
N ILE A 201 7.87 -27.96 -21.27
CA ILE A 201 9.05 -28.47 -20.56
C ILE A 201 8.87 -29.94 -20.12
N GLU A 202 7.64 -30.36 -19.86
CA GLU A 202 7.29 -31.73 -19.43
C GLU A 202 7.15 -32.72 -20.60
N LYS A 203 7.26 -32.26 -21.86
CA LYS A 203 7.22 -33.08 -23.09
C LYS A 203 8.62 -33.34 -23.63
#